data_AF-A0A839E8E6-F1
#
_entry.id   AF-A0A839E8E6-F1
#
_cell.length_a   1.000
_cell.length_b   1.000
_cell.length_c   1.000
_cell.angle_alpha   90.00
_cell.angle_beta   90.00
_cell.angle_gamma   90.00
#
_symmetry.space_group_name_H-M   'P 1'
#
loop_
_entity.id
_entity.type
_entity.pdbx_description
1 polymer ?
#
loop_
_entity_poly.entity_id
_entity_poly.type
_entity_poly.pdbx_seq_one_letter_code
_entity_poly.pdbx_strand_id
1 'polypeptide(L)' 'MTPTAIVFLIGAVLIVWGGLVASILLLRARPERTDYPAGGEHDARDDAGPVERDT' A
#
# COMPACT_ATOMS: atom_id res chain seq x y z
N MET A 1 20.51 -23.09 22.21
CA MET A 1 19.77 -22.64 21.00
C MET A 1 19.68 -23.81 20.05
N THR A 2 18.50 -24.19 19.57
CA THR A 2 18.35 -25.33 18.66
C THR A 2 18.63 -24.91 17.21
N PRO A 3 19.27 -25.75 16.38
CA PRO A 3 19.51 -25.44 14.97
C PRO A 3 18.22 -25.08 14.22
N THR A 4 17.12 -25.77 14.53
CA THR A 4 15.81 -25.51 13.96
C THR A 4 15.31 -24.09 14.24
N ALA A 5 15.52 -23.57 15.45
CA ALA A 5 15.13 -22.20 15.79
C ALA A 5 15.92 -21.15 14.99
N ILE A 6 17.21 -21.41 14.74
CA ILE A 6 18.06 -20.53 13.93
C ILE A 6 17.57 -20.49 12.47
N VAL A 7 17.20 -21.64 11.91
CA VAL A 7 16.64 -21.71 10.54
C VAL A 7 15.36 -20.89 10.43
N PHE A 8 14.43 -21.06 11.38
CA PHE A 8 13.19 -20.26 11.40
C PHE A 8 13.46 -18.77 11.59
N LEU A 9 14.41 -18.40 12.45
CA LEU A 9 14.79 -17.01 12.66
C LEU A 9 15.34 -16.38 11.37
N ILE A 10 16.28 -17.06 10.70
CA ILE A 10 16.84 -16.59 9.43
C ILE A 10 15.73 -16.46 8.37
N GLY A 11 14.85 -17.47 8.26
CA GLY A 11 13.73 -17.43 7.34
C GLY A 11 12.79 -16.24 7.59
N ALA A 12 12.44 -16.00 8.85
CA ALA A 12 11.60 -14.87 9.23
C ALA A 12 12.25 -13.52 8.88
N VAL A 13 13.54 -13.36 9.18
CA VAL A 13 14.32 -12.16 8.83
C VAL A 13 14.33 -11.96 7.30
N LEU A 14 14.63 -13.00 6.52
CA LEU A 14 14.65 -12.90 5.06
C LEU A 14 13.29 -12.56 4.47
N ILE A 15 12.20 -13.10 5.02
CA ILE A 15 10.84 -12.80 4.55
C ILE A 15 10.46 -11.35 4.85
N VAL A 16 10.68 -10.89 6.09
CA VAL A 16 10.30 -9.52 6.51
C VAL A 16 11.12 -8.49 5.75
N TRP A 17 12.45 -8.61 5.78
CA TRP A 17 13.33 -7.63 5.15
C TRP A 17 13.35 -7.76 3.63
N GLY A 18 13.36 -8.99 3.11
CA GLY A 18 13.26 -9.23 1.67
C GLY A 18 11.94 -8.75 1.08
N GLY A 19 10.83 -9.00 1.77
CA GLY A 19 9.51 -8.48 1.37
C GLY A 19 9.45 -6.95 1.40
N LEU A 20 10.02 -6.32 2.42
CA LEU A 20 10.12 -4.85 2.50
C LEU A 20 10.95 -4.27 1.34
N VAL A 21 12.16 -4.81 1.10
CA VAL A 21 13.02 -4.35 0.00
C VAL A 21 12.32 -4.56 -1.35
N ALA A 22 11.69 -5.71 -1.57
CA ALA A 22 10.93 -5.99 -2.79
C ALA A 22 9.78 -5.00 -2.98
N SER A 23 9.03 -4.69 -1.92
CA SER A 23 7.94 -3.72 -1.95
C SER A 23 8.45 -2.32 -2.35
N ILE A 24 9.54 -1.86 -1.73
CA ILE A 24 10.17 -0.57 -2.05
C ILE A 24 10.60 -0.52 -3.52
N LEU A 25 11.29 -1.58 -4.00
CA LEU A 25 11.75 -1.64 -5.38
C LEU A 25 10.58 -1.67 -6.38
N LEU A 26 9.51 -2.41 -6.07
CA LEU A 26 8.32 -2.48 -6.90
C LEU A 26 7.63 -1.12 -7.00
N LEU A 27 7.48 -0.42 -5.88
CA LEU A 27 6.89 0.90 -5.84
C LEU A 27 7.76 1.93 -6.58
N ARG A 28 9.09 1.85 -6.40
CA ARG A 28 10.05 2.68 -7.13
C ARG A 28 10.01 2.42 -8.64
N ALA A 29 9.76 1.19 -9.08
CA ALA A 29 9.73 0.86 -10.50
C ALA A 29 8.48 1.40 -11.21
N ARG A 30 7.41 1.73 -10.48
CA ARG A 30 6.18 2.34 -11.01
C ARG A 30 5.76 3.53 -10.15
N PRO A 31 6.53 4.64 -10.19
CA PRO A 31 6.21 5.85 -9.46
C PRO A 31 4.98 6.48 -10.11
N GLU A 32 3.85 6.33 -9.42
CA GLU A 32 2.52 6.84 -9.76
C GLU A 32 1.89 6.29 -11.05
N ARG A 33 0.57 6.14 -11.01
CA ARG A 33 -0.20 5.72 -12.18
C ARG A 33 -0.49 6.97 -12.99
N THR A 34 0.03 7.09 -14.20
CA THR A 34 -0.21 8.28 -15.04
C THR A 34 -1.67 8.38 -15.50
N ASP A 35 -2.36 7.25 -15.57
CA ASP A 35 -3.74 7.16 -16.03
C ASP A 35 -4.69 6.95 -14.84
N TYR A 36 -5.21 8.06 -14.34
CA TYR A 36 -6.39 8.07 -13.48
C TYR A 36 -7.64 8.21 -14.36
N PRO A 37 -8.77 7.56 -14.00
CA PRO A 37 -10.05 7.92 -14.61
C PRO A 37 -10.28 9.42 -14.43
N ALA A 38 -11.03 10.03 -15.34
CA ALA A 38 -11.46 11.41 -15.16
C ALA A 38 -12.03 11.55 -13.75
N GLY A 39 -11.53 12.55 -13.00
CA GLY A 39 -12.13 12.91 -11.72
C GLY A 39 -13.63 13.13 -11.93
N GLY A 40 -14.44 12.79 -10.92
CA GLY A 40 -15.86 13.13 -10.97
C GLY A 40 -16.02 14.64 -11.20
N GLU A 41 -17.16 15.05 -11.74
CA GLU A 41 -17.54 16.47 -11.82
C GLU A 41 -17.19 17.15 -10.50
N HIS A 42 -16.44 18.25 -10.57
CA HIS A 42 -16.08 19.02 -9.40
C HIS A 42 -17.38 19.52 -8.78
N ASP A 43 -17.80 18.90 -7.68
CA ASP A 43 -19.00 19.33 -6.97
C ASP A 43 -18.67 20.71 -6.40
N ALA A 44 -19.18 21.77 -7.03
CA ALA A 44 -19.02 23.16 -6.58
C ALA A 44 -19.68 23.43 -5.20
N ARG A 45 -20.09 22.37 -4.52
CA ARG A 45 -20.59 22.30 -3.15
C ARG A 45 -19.47 22.07 -2.12
N ASP A 46 -18.24 22.53 -2.36
CA ASP A 46 -17.18 22.47 -1.33
C ASP A 46 -17.62 23.14 0.01
N ASP A 47 -18.65 24.01 -0.01
CA ASP A 47 -19.26 24.62 1.17
C ASP A 47 -20.48 23.85 1.77
N ALA A 48 -21.03 22.86 1.06
CA ALA A 48 -22.13 22.05 1.57
C ALA A 48 -21.59 20.68 1.98
N GLY A 49 -21.69 20.38 3.27
CA GLY A 49 -21.17 19.15 3.88
C GLY A 49 -21.70 17.85 3.22
N PRO A 50 -21.22 16.68 3.68
CA PRO A 50 -21.52 15.40 3.07
C PRO A 50 -23.02 15.20 2.83
N VAL A 51 -23.38 14.78 1.61
CA VAL A 51 -24.78 14.46 1.27
C VAL A 51 -25.24 13.30 2.13
N GLU A 52 -26.22 13.56 2.99
CA GLU A 52 -26.83 12.55 3.84
C GLU A 52 -27.46 11.45 2.97
N ARG A 53 -27.04 10.21 3.18
CA ARG A 53 -27.59 9.04 2.52
C ARG A 53 -28.56 8.39 3.50
N ASP A 54 -29.84 8.32 3.13
CA ASP A 54 -30.82 7.55 3.89
C ASP A 54 -30.39 6.07 3.92
N THR A 55 -30.02 5.60 5.11
CA THR A 55 -29.89 4.18 5.47
C THR A 55 -31.03 3.77 6.37
#